data_AF-A0A949YPB7-F1
#
_entry.id   AF-A0A949YPB7-F1
#
_cell.length_a   1.000
_cell.length_b   1.000
_cell.length_c   1.000
_cell.angle_alpha   90.00
_cell.angle_beta   90.00
_cell.angle_gamma   90.00
#
_symmetry.space_group_name_H-M   'P 1'
#
loop_
_entity.id
_entity.type
_entity.pdbx_description
1 polymer ?
#
loop_
_entity_poly.entity_id
_entity_poly.type
_entity_poly.pdbx_seq_one_letter_code
_entity_poly.pdbx_strand_id
1 'polypeptide(L)'
;MRQLSFATATLCLLLVVPPTTRAGQIIYDIQNYPADQNGHIVSGNITTDGFIGQLAPDDILSWSVTIDGTQTFTSTDVGAHTLVLGVQSNPTDLTMGTPPTGSASLQIATEVGEGGTLLLYSRPALATGANPVYQGEFDGKILWRTLNPLMDGTNPWVLAVAPASAVPEPSSLWLLGTAITAGLAYGWSRHRRIPASHLH
;
A
#
# COMPACT_ATOMS: atom_id res chain seq x y z
N MET A 1 -46.23 -19.55 1.75
CA MET A 1 -44.94 -19.92 1.10
C MET A 1 -44.50 -18.90 0.04
N ARG A 2 -44.53 -17.58 0.31
CA ARG A 2 -44.15 -16.53 -0.66
C ARG A 2 -42.99 -15.61 -0.21
N GLN A 3 -42.48 -15.80 1.02
CA GLN A 3 -41.45 -14.92 1.60
C GLN A 3 -40.03 -15.50 1.57
N LEU A 4 -39.85 -16.79 1.23
CA LEU A 4 -38.51 -17.39 1.12
C LEU A 4 -37.72 -16.86 -0.10
N SER A 5 -38.41 -16.50 -1.18
CA SER A 5 -37.77 -16.16 -2.47
C SER A 5 -37.05 -14.82 -2.48
N PHE A 6 -37.48 -13.87 -1.64
CA PHE A 6 -36.87 -12.53 -1.59
C PHE A 6 -35.54 -12.54 -0.84
N ALA A 7 -35.45 -13.28 0.28
CA ALA A 7 -34.23 -13.35 1.10
C ALA A 7 -33.05 -13.99 0.35
N THR A 8 -33.32 -15.00 -0.49
CA THR A 8 -32.27 -15.67 -1.28
C THR A 8 -31.73 -14.78 -2.39
N ALA A 9 -32.59 -13.98 -3.03
CA ALA A 9 -32.18 -13.06 -4.09
C ALA A 9 -31.29 -11.92 -3.57
N THR A 10 -31.59 -11.36 -2.38
CA THR A 10 -30.77 -10.31 -1.76
C THR A 10 -29.39 -10.83 -1.33
N LEU A 11 -29.30 -12.08 -0.88
CA LEU A 11 -28.03 -12.70 -0.50
C LEU A 11 -27.11 -12.93 -1.71
N CYS A 12 -27.67 -13.34 -2.86
CA CYS A 12 -26.90 -13.51 -4.08
C CYS A 12 -26.39 -12.17 -4.64
N LEU A 13 -27.15 -11.08 -4.51
CA LEU A 13 -26.72 -9.76 -5.00
C LEU A 13 -25.52 -9.18 -4.22
N LEU A 14 -25.43 -9.48 -2.91
CA LEU A 14 -24.32 -9.04 -2.05
C LEU A 14 -23.00 -9.79 -2.31
N LEU A 15 -23.05 -10.95 -2.97
CA LEU A 15 -21.87 -11.77 -3.30
C LEU A 15 -21.22 -11.40 -4.64
N VAL A 16 -21.86 -10.55 -5.45
CA VAL A 16 -21.42 -10.26 -6.83
C VAL A 16 -20.71 -8.90 -6.96
N VAL A 17 -20.74 -8.05 -5.92
CA VAL A 17 -19.97 -6.80 -5.94
C VAL A 17 -18.51 -7.13 -5.60
N PRO A 18 -17.55 -7.07 -6.54
CA PRO A 18 -16.14 -7.18 -6.18
C PRO A 18 -15.83 -6.03 -5.23
N PRO A 19 -15.40 -6.30 -3.98
CA PRO A 19 -14.94 -5.24 -3.12
C PRO A 19 -13.66 -4.70 -3.73
N THR A 20 -13.71 -3.52 -4.36
CA THR A 20 -12.54 -2.65 -4.40
C THR A 20 -12.31 -2.21 -2.96
N THR A 21 -11.61 -3.04 -2.19
CA THR A 21 -11.10 -2.68 -0.87
C THR A 21 -10.04 -1.61 -1.06
N ARG A 22 -10.47 -0.35 -1.01
CA ARG A 22 -9.57 0.71 -0.57
C ARG A 22 -9.34 0.47 0.91
N ALA A 23 -8.10 0.18 1.28
CA ALA A 23 -7.70 0.47 2.64
C ALA A 23 -7.93 1.99 2.86
N GLY A 24 -8.04 2.44 4.11
CA GLY A 24 -7.74 3.86 4.35
C GLY A 24 -6.34 4.18 3.81
N GLN A 25 -5.97 5.45 3.83
CA GLN A 25 -4.61 5.88 3.53
C GLN A 25 -3.57 4.94 4.20
N ILE A 26 -2.63 4.41 3.42
CA ILE A 26 -1.55 3.55 3.92
C ILE A 26 -0.26 4.37 3.95
N ILE A 27 0.46 4.28 5.06
CA ILE A 27 1.78 4.90 5.21
C ILE A 27 2.80 3.77 5.17
N TYR A 28 3.79 3.88 4.30
CA TYR A 28 4.89 2.92 4.17
C TYR A 28 6.20 3.59 4.58
N ASP A 29 6.96 2.96 5.46
CA ASP A 29 8.30 3.40 5.84
C ASP A 29 9.31 2.93 4.79
N ILE A 30 10.13 3.85 4.28
CA ILE A 30 11.12 3.54 3.24
C ILE A 30 12.13 2.51 3.74
N GLN A 31 12.35 1.47 2.95
CA GLN A 31 13.31 0.42 3.29
C GLN A 31 14.75 0.91 3.08
N ASN A 32 15.58 0.70 4.11
CA ASN A 32 16.99 1.05 4.08
C ASN A 32 17.83 -0.12 3.55
N TYR A 33 18.81 0.16 2.69
CA TYR A 33 19.68 -0.84 2.05
C TYR A 33 21.16 -0.42 2.09
N PRO A 34 21.83 -0.40 3.27
CA PRO A 34 23.15 0.20 3.43
C PRO A 34 24.21 -0.32 2.45
N ALA A 35 24.12 -1.60 2.08
CA ALA A 35 25.03 -2.26 1.13
C ALA A 35 24.93 -1.66 -0.29
N ASP A 36 23.73 -1.20 -0.68
CA ASP A 36 23.46 -0.58 -1.98
C ASP A 36 23.49 0.96 -1.92
N GLN A 37 23.77 1.53 -0.74
CA GLN A 37 23.75 2.97 -0.47
C GLN A 37 25.14 3.53 -0.12
N ASN A 38 26.21 2.77 -0.40
CA ASN A 38 27.58 3.19 -0.06
C ASN A 38 27.75 3.56 1.44
N GLY A 39 26.98 2.88 2.32
CA GLY A 39 26.98 3.14 3.77
C GLY A 39 26.09 4.29 4.25
N HIS A 40 25.44 5.04 3.35
CA HIS A 40 24.42 6.02 3.73
C HIS A 40 23.17 5.34 4.31
N ILE A 41 22.43 6.07 5.14
CA ILE A 41 21.17 5.62 5.73
C ILE A 41 20.03 6.44 5.12
N VAL A 42 19.04 5.75 4.56
CA VAL A 42 17.79 6.35 4.09
C VAL A 42 16.66 5.94 5.00
N SER A 43 15.82 6.91 5.31
CA SER A 43 14.58 6.73 6.06
C SER A 43 13.52 7.68 5.51
N GLY A 44 12.29 7.52 5.95
CA GLY A 44 11.19 8.36 5.49
C GLY A 44 9.92 7.54 5.30
N ASN A 45 8.91 8.17 4.70
CA ASN A 45 7.66 7.51 4.41
C ASN A 45 7.08 7.90 3.06
N ILE A 46 6.27 7.00 2.52
CA ILE A 46 5.44 7.19 1.34
C ILE A 46 4.01 6.92 1.79
N THR A 47 3.13 7.87 1.53
CA THR A 47 1.71 7.78 1.86
C THR A 47 0.91 7.55 0.58
N THR A 48 0.10 6.50 0.55
CA THR A 48 -0.81 6.22 -0.57
C THR A 48 -2.27 6.39 -0.18
N ASP A 49 -3.14 6.51 -1.17
CA ASP A 49 -4.61 6.61 -1.01
C ASP A 49 -5.29 5.30 -0.58
N GLY A 50 -4.52 4.24 -0.33
CA GLY A 50 -4.99 2.91 0.05
C GLY A 50 -5.42 2.02 -1.12
N PHE A 51 -5.17 2.43 -2.38
CA PHE A 51 -5.30 1.55 -3.54
C PHE A 51 -4.27 0.42 -3.48
N ILE A 52 -4.73 -0.82 -3.65
CA ILE A 52 -3.89 -2.02 -3.69
C ILE A 52 -3.79 -2.50 -5.15
N GLY A 53 -2.57 -2.69 -5.63
CA GLY A 53 -2.26 -3.02 -7.02
C GLY A 53 -1.22 -2.08 -7.62
N GLN A 54 -1.20 -1.96 -8.95
CA GLN A 54 -0.22 -1.12 -9.63
C GLN A 54 -0.52 0.36 -9.41
N LEU A 55 0.41 1.07 -8.76
CA LEU A 55 0.27 2.49 -8.46
C LEU A 55 0.45 3.37 -9.71
N ALA A 56 -0.34 4.42 -9.77
CA ALA A 56 -0.14 5.62 -10.57
C ALA A 56 0.46 6.75 -9.70
N PRO A 57 1.00 7.84 -10.31
CA PRO A 57 1.50 8.98 -9.54
C PRO A 57 0.46 9.60 -8.60
N ASP A 58 -0.80 9.68 -9.02
CA ASP A 58 -1.89 10.27 -8.23
C ASP A 58 -2.29 9.43 -7.00
N ASP A 59 -1.90 8.16 -6.95
CA ASP A 59 -2.14 7.29 -5.79
C ASP A 59 -1.17 7.59 -4.64
N ILE A 60 -0.07 8.33 -4.90
CA ILE A 60 0.88 8.79 -3.87
C ILE A 60 0.45 10.18 -3.40
N LEU A 61 -0.05 10.25 -2.17
CA LEU A 61 -0.60 11.47 -1.58
C LEU A 61 0.48 12.38 -1.00
N SER A 62 1.51 11.81 -0.38
CA SER A 62 2.63 12.55 0.20
C SER A 62 3.83 11.65 0.45
N TRP A 63 5.00 12.24 0.59
CA TRP A 63 6.21 11.53 0.98
C TRP A 63 7.18 12.45 1.72
N SER A 64 8.06 11.83 2.50
CA SER A 64 9.21 12.46 3.14
C SER A 64 10.38 11.49 3.06
N VAL A 65 11.56 11.99 2.70
CA VAL A 65 12.79 11.21 2.63
C VAL A 65 13.84 11.93 3.45
N THR A 66 14.55 11.18 4.29
CA THR A 66 15.66 11.68 5.09
C THR A 66 16.88 10.81 4.86
N ILE A 67 17.99 11.45 4.46
CA ILE A 67 19.30 10.82 4.26
C ILE A 67 20.20 11.19 5.45
N ASP A 68 20.87 10.20 6.01
CA ASP A 68 21.80 10.31 7.14
C ASP A 68 21.22 11.08 8.35
N GLY A 69 19.90 11.03 8.53
CA GLY A 69 19.19 11.69 9.63
C GLY A 69 19.20 13.23 9.60
N THR A 70 19.76 13.86 8.57
CA THR A 70 19.99 15.33 8.53
C THR A 70 19.50 15.99 7.26
N GLN A 71 19.44 15.24 6.16
CA GLN A 71 19.09 15.74 4.83
C GLN A 71 17.68 15.32 4.49
N THR A 72 16.70 16.16 4.80
CA THR A 72 15.27 15.85 4.61
C THR A 72 14.67 16.66 3.48
N PHE A 73 13.87 16.00 2.65
CA PHE A 73 13.06 16.61 1.59
C PHE A 73 11.69 15.95 1.51
N THR A 74 10.68 16.70 1.06
CA THR A 74 9.26 16.32 1.17
C THR A 74 8.46 16.63 -0.09
N SER A 75 7.29 16.02 -0.20
CA SER A 75 6.33 16.28 -1.28
C SER A 75 5.77 17.70 -1.30
N THR A 76 6.04 18.51 -0.27
CA THR A 76 5.62 19.92 -0.20
C THR A 76 6.71 20.91 -0.60
N ASP A 77 7.92 20.43 -0.87
CA ASP A 77 9.02 21.29 -1.29
C ASP A 77 8.80 21.80 -2.72
N VAL A 78 9.43 22.93 -3.05
CA VAL A 78 9.29 23.53 -4.39
C VAL A 78 9.86 22.59 -5.44
N GLY A 79 9.08 22.36 -6.51
CA GLY A 79 9.48 21.44 -7.58
C GLY A 79 9.41 19.96 -7.21
N ALA A 80 8.82 19.62 -6.06
CA ALA A 80 8.58 18.25 -5.66
C ALA A 80 7.71 17.53 -6.70
N HIS A 81 8.12 16.34 -7.12
CA HIS A 81 7.35 15.49 -8.02
C HIS A 81 7.64 14.01 -7.78
N THR A 82 6.76 13.17 -8.33
CA THR A 82 6.88 11.72 -8.23
C THR A 82 6.62 11.08 -9.58
N LEU A 83 7.51 10.18 -10.00
CA LEU A 83 7.31 9.29 -11.14
C LEU A 83 7.04 7.89 -10.61
N VAL A 84 5.97 7.27 -11.08
CA VAL A 84 5.60 5.90 -10.70
C VAL A 84 5.32 5.09 -11.96
N LEU A 85 6.08 4.01 -12.15
CA LEU A 85 5.93 3.07 -13.26
C LEU A 85 6.15 1.66 -12.71
N GLY A 86 5.14 0.79 -12.80
CA GLY A 86 5.29 -0.63 -12.43
C GLY A 86 5.52 -0.91 -10.95
N VAL A 87 5.28 0.07 -10.06
CA VAL A 87 5.29 -0.12 -8.60
C VAL A 87 3.97 -0.77 -8.18
N GLN A 88 4.02 -1.78 -7.32
CA GLN A 88 2.86 -2.45 -6.75
C GLN A 88 2.70 -2.06 -5.29
N SER A 89 1.50 -1.64 -4.89
CA SER A 89 1.11 -1.47 -3.50
C SER A 89 0.38 -2.71 -3.00
N ASN A 90 0.82 -3.19 -1.84
CA ASN A 90 0.17 -4.22 -1.04
C ASN A 90 -0.17 -3.67 0.34
N PRO A 91 -1.03 -4.33 1.13
CA PRO A 91 -1.33 -3.88 2.50
C PRO A 91 -0.09 -3.76 3.42
N THR A 92 0.99 -4.48 3.09
CA THR A 92 2.20 -4.58 3.90
C THR A 92 3.42 -3.88 3.32
N ASP A 93 3.44 -3.60 2.01
CA ASP A 93 4.64 -3.10 1.34
C ASP A 93 4.35 -2.41 0.00
N LEU A 94 5.32 -1.62 -0.45
CA LEU A 94 5.46 -1.19 -1.83
C LEU A 94 6.57 -2.02 -2.47
N THR A 95 6.30 -2.62 -3.63
CA THR A 95 7.25 -3.51 -4.31
C THR A 95 7.44 -3.16 -5.77
N MET A 96 8.59 -3.56 -6.33
CA MET A 96 8.92 -3.38 -7.74
C MET A 96 9.56 -4.64 -8.31
N GLY A 97 8.82 -5.35 -9.15
CA GLY A 97 9.30 -6.51 -9.88
C GLY A 97 10.13 -6.13 -11.11
N THR A 98 10.86 -7.10 -11.69
CA THR A 98 11.44 -6.90 -13.02
C THR A 98 10.31 -6.86 -14.04
N PRO A 99 10.17 -5.79 -14.83
CA PRO A 99 9.08 -5.70 -15.79
C PRO A 99 9.34 -6.64 -16.98
N PRO A 100 8.29 -7.26 -17.56
CA PRO A 100 8.44 -8.09 -18.75
C PRO A 100 8.80 -7.27 -20.00
N THR A 101 8.35 -6.01 -20.06
CA THR A 101 8.65 -5.05 -21.13
C THR A 101 8.77 -3.63 -20.54
N GLY A 102 9.50 -2.74 -21.22
CA GLY A 102 9.68 -1.35 -20.77
C GLY A 102 10.59 -1.22 -19.55
N SER A 103 10.18 -0.38 -18.58
CA SER A 103 10.89 -0.14 -17.33
C SER A 103 9.89 0.03 -16.19
N ALA A 104 10.30 -0.35 -14.98
CA ALA A 104 9.65 0.02 -13.74
C ALA A 104 10.52 1.05 -13.03
N SER A 105 9.90 2.06 -12.42
CA SER A 105 10.62 3.11 -11.71
C SER A 105 9.76 3.75 -10.64
N LEU A 106 10.40 4.10 -9.53
CA LEU A 106 9.90 5.02 -8.53
C LEU A 106 10.93 6.13 -8.41
N GLN A 107 10.51 7.36 -8.72
CA GLN A 107 11.32 8.54 -8.56
C GLN A 107 10.62 9.48 -7.59
N ILE A 108 11.33 9.89 -6.54
CA ILE A 108 10.90 10.92 -5.60
C ILE A 108 11.94 12.01 -5.64
N ALA A 109 11.57 13.23 -6.03
CA ALA A 109 12.54 14.28 -6.27
C ALA A 109 12.01 15.68 -5.96
N THR A 110 12.93 16.60 -5.68
CA THR A 110 12.70 18.05 -5.66
C THR A 110 13.55 18.71 -6.75
N GLU A 111 12.95 19.65 -7.47
CA GLU A 111 13.53 20.43 -8.57
C GLU A 111 13.98 19.64 -9.82
N VAL A 112 14.11 20.38 -10.93
CA VAL A 112 14.63 19.91 -12.22
C VAL A 112 15.82 20.82 -12.58
N GLY A 113 17.03 20.51 -12.11
CA GLY A 113 18.22 21.36 -12.34
C GLY A 113 19.42 21.06 -11.43
N GLU A 114 20.43 21.93 -11.47
CA GLU A 114 21.57 21.91 -10.53
C GLU A 114 21.07 22.26 -9.12
N GLY A 115 21.15 21.31 -8.18
CA GLY A 115 20.61 21.44 -6.81
C GLY A 115 19.45 20.49 -6.49
N GLY A 116 19.02 19.68 -7.46
CA GLY A 116 17.96 18.69 -7.26
C GLY A 116 18.29 17.66 -6.17
N THR A 117 17.26 17.17 -5.52
CA THR A 117 17.35 16.08 -4.56
C THR A 117 16.51 14.92 -5.07
N LEU A 118 17.02 13.69 -4.95
CA LEU A 118 16.47 12.53 -5.66
C LEU A 118 16.62 11.27 -4.84
N LEU A 119 15.56 10.48 -4.79
CA LEU A 119 15.60 9.05 -4.50
C LEU A 119 15.01 8.30 -5.70
N LEU A 120 15.82 7.48 -6.36
CA LEU A 120 15.45 6.78 -7.59
C LEU A 120 15.66 5.28 -7.45
N TYR A 121 14.58 4.53 -7.71
CA TYR A 121 14.58 3.10 -7.99
C TYR A 121 14.24 2.91 -9.47
N SER A 122 15.05 2.18 -10.22
CA SER A 122 14.79 1.90 -11.63
C SER A 122 15.18 0.48 -12.01
N ARG A 123 14.25 -0.24 -12.64
CA ARG A 123 14.44 -1.58 -13.18
C ARG A 123 14.05 -1.60 -14.66
N PRO A 124 15.00 -1.73 -15.58
CA PRO A 124 14.67 -1.95 -16.98
C PRO A 124 14.16 -3.38 -17.21
N ALA A 125 13.50 -3.62 -18.33
CA ALA A 125 13.13 -4.97 -18.75
C ALA A 125 14.37 -5.81 -19.09
N LEU A 126 14.30 -7.11 -18.80
CA LEU A 126 15.39 -8.08 -18.99
C LEU A 126 15.99 -8.04 -20.41
N ALA A 127 15.16 -7.79 -21.43
CA ALA A 127 15.57 -7.83 -22.82
C ALA A 127 16.45 -6.64 -23.27
N THR A 128 16.53 -5.57 -22.48
CA THR A 128 17.20 -4.33 -22.89
C THR A 128 18.71 -4.32 -22.66
N GLY A 129 19.21 -5.22 -21.80
CA GLY A 129 20.62 -5.20 -21.37
C GLY A 129 21.01 -3.99 -20.52
N ALA A 130 20.07 -3.12 -20.18
CA ALA A 130 20.31 -2.02 -19.24
C ALA A 130 20.40 -2.54 -17.81
N ASN A 131 21.22 -1.89 -16.99
CA ASN A 131 21.36 -2.24 -15.58
C ASN A 131 20.26 -1.56 -14.75
N PRO A 132 19.60 -2.27 -13.82
CA PRO A 132 18.87 -1.62 -12.74
C PRO A 132 19.74 -0.63 -11.97
N VAL A 133 19.11 0.43 -11.45
CA VAL A 133 19.77 1.54 -10.75
C VAL A 133 19.05 1.83 -9.44
N TYR A 134 19.82 2.00 -8.38
CA TYR A 134 19.39 2.66 -7.15
C TYR A 134 20.27 3.87 -6.89
N GLN A 135 19.68 5.05 -6.76
CA GLN A 135 20.42 6.32 -6.66
C GLN A 135 19.81 7.23 -5.60
N GLY A 136 20.69 7.91 -4.88
CA GLY A 136 20.39 9.02 -3.98
C GLY A 136 21.20 10.24 -4.33
N GLU A 137 20.54 11.38 -4.39
CA GLU A 137 21.13 12.69 -4.65
C GLU A 137 20.59 13.68 -3.63
N PHE A 138 21.44 14.58 -3.15
CA PHE A 138 21.02 15.70 -2.31
C PHE A 138 21.77 16.96 -2.73
N ASP A 139 21.03 18.05 -2.96
CA ASP A 139 21.60 19.34 -3.38
C ASP A 139 22.52 19.21 -4.61
N GLY A 140 22.07 18.46 -5.63
CA GLY A 140 22.80 18.21 -6.87
C GLY A 140 24.00 17.25 -6.74
N LYS A 141 24.25 16.68 -5.55
CA LYS A 141 25.39 15.78 -5.30
C LYS A 141 24.92 14.35 -5.20
N ILE A 142 25.45 13.49 -6.07
CA ILE A 142 25.22 12.05 -6.00
C ILE A 142 25.91 11.50 -4.75
N LEU A 143 25.11 11.04 -3.79
CA LEU A 143 25.59 10.41 -2.56
C LEU A 143 25.90 8.93 -2.82
N TRP A 144 24.99 8.25 -3.53
CA TRP A 144 25.24 6.91 -4.08
C TRP A 144 24.57 6.73 -5.43
N ARG A 145 25.16 5.86 -6.25
CA ARG A 145 24.55 5.34 -7.47
C ARG A 145 25.03 3.92 -7.70
N THR A 146 24.16 2.97 -7.39
CA THR A 146 24.47 1.54 -7.46
C THR A 146 23.84 0.95 -8.71
N LEU A 147 24.69 0.42 -9.59
CA LEU A 147 24.27 -0.36 -10.75
C LEU A 147 24.14 -1.82 -10.33
N ASN A 148 23.05 -2.46 -10.71
CA ASN A 148 22.70 -3.82 -10.26
C ASN A 148 22.64 -3.94 -8.72
N PRO A 149 21.84 -3.09 -8.03
CA PRO A 149 21.71 -3.18 -6.58
C PRO A 149 21.10 -4.53 -6.18
N LEU A 150 21.55 -5.06 -5.05
CA LEU A 150 21.10 -6.35 -4.53
C LEU A 150 19.69 -6.24 -3.92
N MET A 151 19.42 -5.15 -3.19
CA MET A 151 18.18 -4.92 -2.45
C MET A 151 17.81 -6.14 -1.58
N ASP A 152 18.80 -6.61 -0.82
CA ASP A 152 18.78 -7.85 -0.02
C ASP A 152 18.49 -9.15 -0.83
N GLY A 153 18.76 -9.14 -2.14
CA GLY A 153 18.60 -10.29 -3.02
C GLY A 153 17.13 -10.58 -3.39
N THR A 154 16.22 -9.64 -3.13
CA THR A 154 14.78 -9.85 -3.30
C THR A 154 14.32 -9.62 -4.74
N ASN A 155 13.34 -10.41 -5.20
CA ASN A 155 12.53 -10.11 -6.38
C ASN A 155 11.08 -10.50 -6.08
N PRO A 156 10.13 -9.54 -6.02
CA PRO A 156 10.31 -8.12 -6.29
C PRO A 156 11.18 -7.40 -5.24
N TRP A 157 11.74 -6.24 -5.59
CA TRP A 157 12.37 -5.35 -4.61
C TRP A 157 11.32 -4.79 -3.66
N VAL A 158 11.64 -4.67 -2.37
CA VAL A 158 10.79 -4.03 -1.37
C VAL A 158 11.23 -2.57 -1.21
N LEU A 159 10.41 -1.62 -1.62
CA LEU A 159 10.78 -0.20 -1.61
C LEU A 159 10.49 0.45 -0.25
N ALA A 160 9.36 0.06 0.34
CA ALA A 160 8.86 0.57 1.60
C ALA A 160 7.93 -0.46 2.25
N VAL A 161 7.82 -0.45 3.58
CA VAL A 161 7.06 -1.42 4.37
C VAL A 161 6.05 -0.66 5.22
N ALA A 162 4.78 -1.08 5.20
CA ALA A 162 3.79 -0.52 6.09
C ALA A 162 4.15 -0.92 7.53
N PRO A 163 4.12 0.00 8.50
CA PRO A 163 4.23 -0.40 9.90
C PRO A 163 3.09 -1.38 10.16
N ALA A 164 3.35 -2.41 10.98
CA ALA A 164 2.35 -3.39 11.35
C ALA A 164 1.18 -2.69 12.04
N SER A 165 0.22 -2.20 11.27
CA SER A 165 -1.00 -1.67 11.82
C SER A 165 -1.77 -2.88 12.31
N ALA A 166 -2.13 -2.87 13.59
CA ALA A 166 -3.12 -3.79 14.13
C ALA A 166 -4.48 -3.43 13.49
N VAL A 167 -4.64 -3.71 12.19
CA VAL A 167 -5.93 -3.59 11.52
C VAL A 167 -6.84 -4.60 12.18
N PRO A 168 -7.94 -4.20 12.85
CA PRO A 168 -8.98 -5.14 13.23
C PRO A 168 -9.49 -5.73 11.93
N GLU A 169 -9.24 -7.02 11.69
CA GLU A 169 -9.64 -7.64 10.44
C GLU A 169 -11.11 -7.34 10.16
N PRO A 170 -11.51 -6.92 8.94
CA PRO A 170 -12.91 -6.63 8.60
C PRO A 170 -13.85 -7.79 8.99
N SER A 171 -13.32 -9.03 8.94
CA SER A 171 -13.97 -10.25 9.41
C SER A 171 -14.51 -10.14 10.84
N SER A 172 -13.80 -9.48 11.75
CA SER A 172 -14.21 -9.37 13.16
C SER A 172 -15.42 -8.46 13.38
N LEU A 173 -15.54 -7.36 12.63
CA LEU A 173 -16.73 -6.49 12.67
C LEU A 173 -17.93 -7.13 11.96
N TRP A 174 -17.71 -7.82 10.85
CA TRP A 174 -18.76 -8.58 10.17
C TRP A 174 -19.24 -9.77 11.02
N LEU A 175 -18.33 -10.49 11.68
CA LEU A 175 -18.67 -11.56 12.63
C LEU A 175 -19.44 -11.02 13.83
N LEU A 176 -19.07 -9.85 14.36
CA LEU A 176 -19.82 -9.20 15.43
C LEU A 176 -21.23 -8.80 14.96
N GLY A 177 -21.34 -8.18 13.78
CA GLY A 177 -22.63 -7.79 13.19
C GLY A 177 -23.54 -8.99 12.95
N THR A 178 -23.01 -10.08 12.38
CA THR A 178 -23.76 -11.33 12.18
C THR A 178 -24.15 -12.00 13.50
N ALA A 179 -23.26 -12.02 14.50
CA ALA A 179 -23.56 -12.57 15.82
C ALA A 179 -24.69 -11.79 16.53
N ILE A 180 -24.69 -10.45 16.44
CA ILE A 180 -25.75 -9.60 17.02
C ILE A 180 -27.09 -9.88 16.34
N THR A 181 -27.13 -9.91 15.00
CA THR A 181 -28.38 -10.18 14.27
C THR A 181 -28.93 -11.58 14.57
N ALA A 182 -28.07 -12.61 14.64
CA ALA A 182 -28.47 -13.96 15.02
C ALA A 182 -28.98 -14.01 16.47
N GLY A 183 -28.31 -13.34 17.40
CA GLY A 183 -28.73 -13.26 18.81
C GLY A 183 -30.08 -12.56 18.99
N LEU A 184 -30.31 -11.44 18.31
CA LEU A 184 -31.59 -10.73 18.32
C LEU A 184 -32.72 -11.57 17.70
N ALA A 185 -32.48 -12.20 16.56
CA ALA A 185 -33.45 -13.08 15.92
C ALA A 185 -33.83 -14.28 16.81
N TYR A 186 -32.83 -14.92 17.45
CA TYR A 186 -33.04 -16.01 18.38
C TYR A 186 -33.83 -15.57 19.62
N GLY A 187 -33.43 -14.46 20.26
CA GLY A 187 -34.11 -13.89 21.42
C GLY A 187 -35.58 -13.54 21.14
N TRP A 188 -35.86 -12.95 19.97
CA TRP A 188 -37.22 -12.58 19.59
C TRP A 188 -38.11 -13.80 19.31
N SER A 189 -37.53 -14.87 18.75
CA SER A 189 -38.24 -16.14 18.52
C SER A 189 -38.63 -16.84 19.83
N ARG A 190 -37.82 -16.70 20.89
CA ARG A 190 -38.05 -17.30 22.21
C ARG A 190 -39.15 -16.59 22.99
N HIS A 191 -39.23 -15.26 22.91
CA HIS A 191 -40.26 -14.48 23.61
C HIS A 191 -41.69 -14.76 23.13
N ARG A 192 -41.87 -15.17 21.87
CA ARG A 192 -43.19 -15.55 21.32
C ARG A 192 -43.68 -16.93 21.75
N ARG A 193 -42.87 -17.71 22.47
CA ARG A 193 -43.22 -19.06 22.94
C ARG A 193 -43.57 -19.12 24.43
N ILE A 194 -43.88 -18.00 25.07
CA ILE A 194 -44.48 -18.04 26.41
C ILE A 194 -45.95 -18.48 26.22
N PRO A 195 -46.34 -19.70 26.67
CA PRO A 195 -47.72 -20.13 26.58
C PRO A 195 -48.56 -19.29 27.54
N ALA A 196 -49.66 -18.74 27.05
CA ALA A 196 -50.69 -18.16 27.90
C ALA A 196 -51.40 -19.29 28.67
N SER A 197 -50.75 -19.83 29.70
CA SER A 197 -51.37 -20.74 30.66
C SER A 197 -51.61 -19.97 31.95
N HIS A 198 -52.76 -19.30 32.02
CA HIS A 198 -53.56 -19.04 33.22
C HIS A 198 -54.46 -17.84 32.93
N LEU A 199 -55.74 -18.11 32.66
CA LEU A 199 -56.87 -17.27 33.05
C LEU A 199 -58.13 -18.15 32.97
N HIS A 200 -58.50 -18.65 34.15
CA HIS A 200 -59.77 -19.19 34.65
C HIS A 200 -60.70 -19.98 33.71
#